data_AF-A0AAV4LCR3-F1
#
_entry.id   AF-A0AAV4LCR3-F1
#
_cell.length_a   1.000
_cell.length_b   1.000
_cell.length_c   1.000
_cell.angle_alpha   90.00
_cell.angle_beta   90.00
_cell.angle_gamma   90.00
#
_symmetry.space_group_name_H-M   'P 1'
#
loop_
_entity.id
_entity.type
_entity.pdbx_description
1 polymer ?
#
loop_
_entity_poly.entity_id
_entity_poly.type
_entity_poly.pdbx_seq_one_letter_code
_entity_poly.pdbx_strand_id
1 'polypeptide(L)' 'MSLKRHRNTKPWQELYKKRTSVERCHSRLKEYLTANDLHVKGIRKVKSHMYINAIVLLASALAMTKANAYKNVA' A
#
# COMPACT_ATOMS: atom_id res chain seq x y z
N MET A 1 6.23 -11.51 21.74
CA MET A 1 4.96 -12.27 21.64
C MET A 1 4.87 -12.88 20.24
N SER A 2 5.25 -14.16 20.10
CA SER A 2 5.32 -14.83 18.79
C SER A 2 3.95 -15.41 18.42
N LEU A 3 3.14 -14.65 17.68
CA LEU A 3 1.86 -15.12 17.14
C LEU A 3 2.11 -15.98 15.89
N LYS A 4 2.56 -17.23 16.07
CA LYS A 4 2.40 -18.24 15.03
C LYS A 4 0.90 -18.58 14.94
N ARG A 5 0.15 -17.77 14.19
CA ARG A 5 -1.24 -18.09 13.84
C ARG A 5 -1.22 -19.23 12.83
N HIS A 6 -1.61 -20.42 13.27
CA HIS A 6 -1.68 -21.60 12.41
C HIS A 6 -2.59 -21.32 11.20
N ARG A 7 -2.16 -21.79 10.02
CA ARG A 7 -2.96 -21.69 8.79
C ARG A 7 -4.34 -22.31 9.04
N ASN A 8 -5.37 -21.78 8.38
CA ASN A 8 -6.78 -22.20 8.52
C ASN A 8 -7.47 -21.89 9.86
N THR A 9 -6.84 -21.17 10.78
CA THR A 9 -7.57 -20.61 11.93
C THR A 9 -8.38 -19.38 11.50
N LYS A 10 -9.55 -19.14 12.13
CA LYS A 10 -10.34 -17.90 11.92
C LYS A 10 -9.48 -16.61 11.93
N PRO A 11 -8.61 -16.37 12.93
CA PRO A 11 -7.74 -15.19 12.96
C PRO A 11 -6.66 -15.16 11.86
N TRP A 12 -6.27 -16.30 11.28
CA TRP A 12 -5.40 -16.35 10.11
C TRP A 12 -6.16 -15.99 8.83
N GLN A 13 -7.38 -16.53 8.66
CA GLN A 13 -8.23 -16.23 7.50
C GLN A 13 -8.60 -14.74 7.43
N GLU A 14 -8.93 -14.12 8.56
CA GLU A 14 -9.23 -12.68 8.61
C GLU A 14 -8.03 -11.80 8.23
N LEU A 15 -6.81 -12.19 8.63
CA LEU A 15 -5.60 -11.51 8.16
C LEU A 15 -5.35 -11.78 6.67
N TYR A 16 -5.56 -13.02 6.22
CA TYR A 16 -5.33 -13.42 4.84
C TYR A 16 -6.27 -12.69 3.87
N LYS A 17 -7.52 -12.42 4.26
CA LYS A 17 -8.46 -11.57 3.50
C LYS A 17 -7.92 -10.17 3.21
N LYS A 18 -7.03 -9.64 4.07
CA LYS A 18 -6.40 -8.33 3.87
C LYS A 18 -5.26 -8.35 2.84
N ARG A 19 -4.78 -9.53 2.42
CA ARG A 19 -3.70 -9.70 1.42
C ARG A 19 -4.00 -8.96 0.12
N THR A 20 -5.23 -9.07 -0.37
CA THR A 20 -5.66 -8.40 -1.61
C THR A 20 -5.48 -6.88 -1.55
N SER A 21 -5.63 -6.27 -0.36
CA SER A 21 -5.38 -4.83 -0.19
C SER A 21 -3.91 -4.49 -0.43
N VAL A 22 -2.99 -5.32 0.09
CA VAL A 22 -1.54 -5.17 -0.11
C VAL A 22 -1.19 -5.35 -1.59
N GLU A 23 -1.76 -6.35 -2.26
CA GLU A 23 -1.50 -6.58 -3.69
C GLU A 23 -1.99 -5.42 -4.57
N ARG A 24 -3.17 -4.87 -4.28
CA ARG A 24 -3.68 -3.67 -4.96
C ARG A 24 -2.79 -2.46 -4.74
N CYS A 25 -2.31 -2.26 -3.51
CA CYS A 25 -1.35 -1.21 -3.19
C CYS A 25 -0.06 -1.36 -4.00
N HIS A 26 0.47 -2.58 -4.06
CA HIS A 26 1.69 -2.88 -4.80
C HIS A 26 1.52 -2.71 -6.31
N SER A 27 0.38 -3.13 -6.87
CA SER A 27 0.04 -2.88 -8.27
C SER A 27 -0.01 -1.37 -8.58
N ARG A 28 -0.60 -0.55 -7.70
CA ARG A 28 -0.60 0.91 -7.90
C ARG A 28 0.80 1.52 -7.88
N LEU A 29 1.67 1.03 -7.00
CA LEU A 29 3.07 1.47 -6.97
C LEU A 29 3.80 1.14 -8.28
N LYS A 30 3.55 -0.04 -8.83
CA LYS A 30 4.13 -0.50 -10.10
C LYS A 30 3.63 0.28 -11.31
N GLU A 31 2.31 0.38 -11.46
CA GLU A 31 1.66 0.94 -12.66
C GLU A 31 1.65 2.48 -12.67
N TYR A 32 1.41 3.12 -11.52
CA TYR A 32 1.15 4.57 -11.47
C TYR A 32 2.26 5.39 -10.82
N LEU A 33 3.18 4.75 -10.09
CA LEU A 33 4.26 5.43 -9.38
C LEU A 33 5.63 4.93 -9.83
N THR A 34 5.74 4.53 -11.10
CA THR A 34 6.99 4.23 -11.81
C THR A 34 7.91 3.22 -11.12
N ALA A 35 7.39 2.36 -10.23
CA ALA A 35 8.25 1.39 -9.55
C ALA A 35 8.86 0.35 -10.51
N ASN A 36 8.22 0.08 -11.66
CA ASN A 36 8.78 -0.77 -12.72
C ASN A 36 9.66 0.00 -13.73
N ASP A 37 9.41 1.30 -13.93
CA ASP A 37 10.06 2.11 -14.96
C ASP A 37 11.19 3.00 -14.42
N LEU A 38 11.58 2.80 -13.16
CA LEU A 38 12.59 3.60 -12.49
C LEU A 38 14.01 3.22 -12.96
N HIS A 39 14.55 4.01 -13.88
CA HIS A 39 15.90 3.82 -14.41
C HIS A 39 16.93 4.74 -13.71
N VAL A 40 17.28 4.43 -12.46
CA VAL A 40 18.37 5.12 -11.73
C VAL A 40 19.43 4.15 -11.20
N LYS A 41 20.69 4.54 -11.32
CA LYS A 41 21.82 3.78 -10.76
C LYS A 41 21.88 3.92 -9.24
N GLY A 42 21.90 2.79 -8.54
CA GLY A 42 22.20 2.67 -7.11
C GLY A 42 20.99 2.43 -6.22
N ILE A 43 21.07 1.40 -5.36
CA ILE A 43 19.98 0.95 -4.49
C ILE A 43 19.48 2.03 -3.52
N ARG A 44 20.34 2.95 -3.08
CA ARG A 44 19.95 4.05 -2.20
C ARG A 44 18.92 4.97 -2.87
N LYS A 45 19.15 5.32 -4.14
CA LYS A 45 18.25 6.21 -4.90
C LYS A 45 16.90 5.52 -5.16
N VAL A 46 16.95 4.24 -5.53
CA VAL A 46 15.74 3.41 -5.71
C VAL A 46 14.92 3.36 -4.42
N LYS A 47 15.56 3.09 -3.27
CA LYS A 47 14.89 3.05 -1.97
C LYS A 47 14.24 4.39 -1.62
N SER A 48 14.96 5.50 -1.77
CA SER A 48 14.40 6.83 -1.52
C SER A 48 13.18 7.12 -2.38
N HIS A 49 13.23 6.78 -3.67
CA HIS A 49 12.09 6.93 -4.57
C HIS A 49 10.88 6.11 -4.12
N MET A 50 11.09 4.84 -3.74
CA MET A 50 10.02 3.98 -3.24
C MET A 50 9.40 4.51 -1.94
N TYR A 51 10.20 5.08 -1.04
CA TYR A 51 9.68 5.71 0.17
C TYR A 51 8.80 6.92 -0.15
N ILE A 52 9.25 7.80 -1.05
CA ILE A 52 8.47 8.96 -1.48
C ILE A 52 7.14 8.51 -2.11
N ASN A 53 7.17 7.53 -3.00
CA ASN A 53 5.97 6.97 -3.61
C ASN A 53 4.99 6.40 -2.57
N ALA A 54 5.49 5.70 -1.55
CA ALA A 54 4.65 5.18 -0.47
C ALA A 54 3.99 6.31 0.34
N ILE A 55 4.74 7.38 0.64
CA ILE A 55 4.20 8.56 1.33
C ILE A 55 3.12 9.24 0.48
N VAL A 56 3.36 9.42 -0.81
CA VAL A 56 2.38 9.99 -1.75
C VAL A 56 1.12 9.14 -1.77
N LEU A 57 1.24 7.82 -1.88
CA LEU A 57 0.09 6.91 -1.91
C LEU A 57 -0.76 7.02 -0.63
N LEU A 58 -0.11 7.11 0.54
CA LEU A 58 -0.79 7.30 1.83
C LEU A 58 -1.48 8.66 1.91
N ALA A 59 -0.81 9.72 1.48
CA ALA A 59 -1.37 11.07 1.46
C ALA A 59 -2.59 11.17 0.53
N SER A 60 -2.50 10.57 -0.67
CA SER A 60 -3.62 10.49 -1.61
C SER A 60 -4.80 9.70 -1.04
N ALA A 61 -4.54 8.57 -0.36
CA ALA A 61 -5.60 7.81 0.30
C ALA A 61 -6.29 8.63 1.39
N LEU A 62 -5.52 9.34 2.22
CA LEU A 62 -6.06 10.22 3.26
C LEU A 62 -6.90 11.36 2.68
N ALA A 63 -6.40 12.00 1.61
CA ALA A 63 -7.13 13.07 0.92
C ALA A 63 -8.45 12.56 0.33
N MET A 64 -8.45 11.38 -0.31
CA MET A 64 -9.66 10.77 -0.85
C MET A 64 -10.67 10.41 0.23
N THR A 65 -10.21 9.88 1.38
CA THR A 65 -11.08 9.61 2.53
C THR A 65 -11.74 10.89 3.04
N LYS A 66 -10.99 11.98 3.18
CA LYS A 66 -11.55 13.28 3.59
C LYS A 66 -12.53 13.84 2.55
N ALA A 67 -12.20 13.76 1.26
CA ALA A 67 -13.07 14.23 0.18
C ALA A 67 -14.38 13.46 0.12
N ASN A 68 -14.34 12.13 0.27
CA ASN A 68 -15.54 11.30 0.32
C ASN A 68 -16.39 11.61 1.56
N ALA A 69 -15.76 11.82 2.72
CA ALA A 69 -16.48 12.22 3.92
C ALA A 69 -17.25 13.53 3.71
N TYR A 70 -16.63 14.53 3.07
CA TYR A 70 -17.31 15.79 2.73
C TYR A 70 -18.50 15.58 1.77
N LYS A 71 -18.30 14.77 0.71
CA LYS A 71 -19.37 14.45 -0.26
C LYS A 71 -20.56 13.69 0.32
N ASN A 72 -20.37 12.96 1.42
CA ASN A 72 -21.47 12.23 2.08
C ASN A 72 -22.25 13.11 3.08
N VAL A 73 -21.75 14.30 3.39
CA VAL A 73 -22.36 15.25 4.34
C VAL A 73 -23.10 16.38 3.60
N ALA A 74 -22.72 16.68 2.36
CA ALA A 74 -23.42 17.60 1.47
C ALA A 74 -24.51 16.86 0.67
#